data_AF-A0A958FAV8-F1
#
_entry.id   AF-A0A958FAV8-F1
#
_cell.length_a   1.000
_cell.length_b   1.000
_cell.length_c   1.000
_cell.angle_alpha   90.00
_cell.angle_beta   90.00
_cell.angle_gamma   90.00
#
_symmetry.space_group_name_H-M   'P 1'
#
loop_
_entity.id
_entity.type
_entity.pdbx_description
1 polymer ?
#
loop_
_entity_poly.entity_id
_entity_poly.type
_entity_poly.pdbx_seq_one_letter_code
_entity_poly.pdbx_strand_id
1 'polypeptide(L)'
;WISSFNPFLVRQLKAAEPRIRTGFLFQDPLRFYQFIDVFLSSDAWHPHHKNVSRWFVRRARRMNKEVYVWTVNRPDVLARVQAHEVDGIITDAFFRQKPLDDGQRLKDKG
;
A
#
# COMPACT_ATOMS: atom_id res chain seq x y z
N TRP A 1 8.26 -9.81 -0.68
CA TRP A 1 6.82 -9.64 -0.89
C TRP A 1 6.40 -10.35 -2.16
N ILE A 2 5.21 -10.93 -2.18
CA ILE A 2 4.57 -11.39 -3.42
C ILE A 2 3.22 -10.69 -3.54
N SER A 3 2.93 -10.13 -4.70
CA SER A 3 1.69 -9.39 -4.93
C SER A 3 0.93 -9.93 -6.13
N SER A 4 -0.39 -9.91 -6.08
CA SER A 4 -1.22 -10.37 -7.21
C SER A 4 -2.55 -9.64 -7.25
N PHE A 5 -3.09 -9.50 -8.47
CA PHE A 5 -4.47 -9.08 -8.71
C PHE A 5 -5.48 -10.19 -8.41
N ASN A 6 -5.04 -11.44 -8.34
CA ASN A 6 -5.91 -12.56 -8.06
C ASN A 6 -6.01 -12.78 -6.53
N PRO A 7 -7.17 -12.50 -5.91
CA PRO A 7 -7.30 -12.62 -4.47
C PRO A 7 -7.16 -14.07 -3.98
N PHE A 8 -7.59 -15.06 -4.77
CA PHE A 8 -7.45 -16.46 -4.38
C PHE A 8 -5.99 -16.89 -4.26
N LEU A 9 -5.13 -16.41 -5.16
CA LEU A 9 -3.69 -16.69 -5.08
C LEU A 9 -3.04 -16.05 -3.87
N VAL A 10 -3.39 -14.79 -3.56
CA VAL A 10 -2.89 -14.11 -2.36
C VAL A 10 -3.27 -14.89 -1.11
N ARG A 11 -4.53 -15.32 -1.00
CA ARG A 11 -5.02 -16.12 0.14
C ARG A 11 -4.32 -17.48 0.22
N GLN A 12 -4.23 -18.21 -0.88
CA GLN A 12 -3.60 -19.54 -0.91
C GLN A 12 -2.13 -19.45 -0.50
N LEU A 13 -1.40 -18.48 -1.05
CA LEU A 13 0.01 -18.28 -0.72
C LEU A 13 0.19 -17.92 0.76
N LYS A 14 -0.64 -17.01 1.28
CA LYS A 14 -0.56 -16.61 2.69
C LYS A 14 -0.92 -17.76 3.64
N ALA A 15 -1.85 -18.63 3.25
CA ALA A 15 -2.20 -19.82 4.03
C ALA A 15 -1.10 -20.90 3.98
N ALA A 16 -0.48 -21.11 2.82
CA ALA A 16 0.56 -22.11 2.62
C ALA A 16 1.90 -21.69 3.25
N GLU A 17 2.26 -20.41 3.18
CA GLU A 17 3.48 -19.87 3.80
C GLU A 17 3.20 -18.49 4.45
N PRO A 18 2.74 -18.47 5.71
CA PRO A 18 2.36 -17.24 6.41
C PRO A 18 3.49 -16.23 6.59
N ARG A 19 4.76 -16.65 6.54
CA ARG A 19 5.93 -15.77 6.72
C ARG A 19 6.17 -14.89 5.50
N ILE A 20 5.70 -15.31 4.31
CA ILE A 20 5.80 -14.47 3.11
C ILE A 20 4.84 -13.29 3.26
N ARG A 21 5.39 -12.07 3.16
CA ARG A 21 4.59 -10.85 3.08
C ARG A 21 3.86 -10.80 1.73
N THR A 22 2.55 -10.56 1.76
CA THR A 22 1.69 -10.56 0.57
C THR A 22 0.95 -9.25 0.38
N GLY A 23 0.82 -8.82 -0.87
CA GLY A 23 0.12 -7.60 -1.28
C GLY A 23 -1.02 -7.87 -2.24
N PHE A 24 -2.21 -7.34 -1.97
CA PHE A 24 -3.33 -7.44 -2.90
C PHE A 24 -3.35 -6.26 -3.87
N LEU A 25 -3.15 -6.52 -5.16
CA LEU A 25 -3.20 -5.52 -6.23
C LEU A 25 -4.63 -5.33 -6.70
N PHE A 26 -5.05 -4.07 -6.86
CA PHE A 26 -6.37 -3.78 -7.43
C PHE A 26 -6.46 -2.40 -8.07
N GLN A 27 -7.25 -2.33 -9.14
CA GLN A 27 -7.48 -1.11 -9.90
C GLN A 27 -8.83 -0.45 -9.59
N ASP A 28 -9.81 -1.20 -9.09
CA ASP A 28 -11.13 -0.63 -8.80
C ASP A 28 -11.22 -0.04 -7.39
N PRO A 29 -12.16 0.88 -7.13
CA PRO A 29 -12.40 1.41 -5.79
C PRO A 29 -12.63 0.34 -4.73
N LEU A 30 -12.15 0.59 -3.50
CA LEU A 30 -12.24 -0.35 -2.38
C LEU A 30 -13.66 -0.87 -2.10
N ARG A 31 -14.71 -0.08 -2.39
CA ARG A 31 -16.12 -0.51 -2.22
C ARG A 31 -16.45 -1.79 -2.98
N PHE A 32 -15.79 -2.04 -4.11
CA PHE A 32 -15.98 -3.28 -4.89
C PHE A 32 -15.30 -4.49 -4.24
N TYR A 33 -14.35 -4.24 -3.34
CA TYR A 33 -13.60 -5.25 -2.60
C TYR A 33 -13.88 -5.20 -1.09
N GLN A 34 -14.98 -4.55 -0.67
CA GLN A 34 -15.30 -4.35 0.74
C GLN A 34 -15.42 -5.67 1.53
N PHE A 35 -15.74 -6.77 0.85
CA PHE A 35 -15.83 -8.12 1.41
C PHE A 35 -14.51 -8.91 1.35
N ILE A 36 -13.59 -8.48 0.50
CA ILE A 36 -12.32 -9.17 0.24
C ILE A 36 -11.32 -8.97 1.39
N ASP A 37 -11.45 -7.87 2.13
CA ASP A 37 -10.54 -7.52 3.20
C ASP A 37 -10.55 -8.49 4.38
N VAL A 38 -11.74 -9.04 4.68
CA VAL A 38 -11.92 -10.08 5.72
C VAL A 38 -11.33 -11.42 5.25
N PHE A 39 -11.24 -11.64 3.94
CA PHE A 39 -10.93 -12.95 3.37
C PHE A 39 -9.45 -13.14 2.98
N LEU A 40 -8.74 -12.05 2.67
CA LEU A 40 -7.45 -12.13 2.00
C LEU A 40 -6.24 -12.36 2.91
N SER A 41 -6.35 -12.07 4.21
CA SER A 41 -5.24 -12.13 5.19
C SER A 41 -3.91 -11.48 4.72
N SER A 42 -3.95 -10.61 3.71
CA SER A 42 -2.77 -9.97 3.14
C SER A 42 -2.12 -9.00 4.13
N ASP A 43 -0.84 -8.69 3.93
CA ASP A 43 -0.11 -7.74 4.78
C ASP A 43 -0.24 -6.29 4.26
N ALA A 44 -0.47 -6.14 2.94
CA ALA A 44 -0.68 -4.83 2.32
C ALA A 44 -1.79 -4.82 1.28
N TRP A 45 -2.21 -3.59 0.97
CA TRP A 45 -3.03 -3.22 -0.15
C TRP A 45 -2.24 -2.43 -1.16
N HIS A 46 -2.32 -2.85 -2.41
CA HIS A 46 -1.65 -2.21 -3.52
C HIS A 46 -2.70 -1.60 -4.47
N PRO A 47 -3.30 -0.44 -4.11
CA PRO A 47 -4.31 0.21 -4.92
C PRO A 47 -3.70 0.98 -6.09
N HIS A 48 -4.45 1.08 -7.18
CA HIS A 48 -4.15 2.05 -8.22
C HIS A 48 -4.26 3.49 -7.67
N HIS A 49 -3.36 4.40 -8.08
CA HIS A 49 -3.20 5.74 -7.52
C HIS A 49 -4.46 6.62 -7.59
N LYS A 50 -5.39 6.30 -8.50
CA LYS A 50 -6.70 6.98 -8.62
C LYS A 50 -7.65 6.70 -7.46
N ASN A 51 -7.46 5.61 -6.72
CA ASN A 51 -8.37 5.19 -5.64
C ASN A 51 -7.86 5.54 -4.24
N VAL A 52 -6.73 6.24 -4.15
CA VAL A 52 -6.08 6.51 -2.87
C VAL A 52 -6.47 7.90 -2.38
N SER A 53 -6.87 7.95 -1.12
CA SER A 53 -7.14 9.18 -0.37
C SER A 53 -6.62 9.02 1.06
N ARG A 54 -6.51 10.11 1.80
CA ARG A 54 -6.15 10.04 3.23
C ARG A 54 -7.14 9.20 4.04
N TRP A 55 -8.42 9.22 3.71
CA TRP A 55 -9.42 8.35 4.35
C TRP A 55 -9.14 6.87 4.07
N PHE A 56 -8.80 6.52 2.83
CA PHE A 56 -8.44 5.16 2.44
C PHE A 56 -7.24 4.65 3.26
N VAL A 57 -6.16 5.43 3.35
CA VAL A 57 -4.96 5.05 4.10
C VAL A 57 -5.26 4.85 5.59
N ARG A 58 -6.06 5.74 6.20
CA ARG A 58 -6.51 5.58 7.59
C ARG A 58 -7.36 4.32 7.81
N ARG A 59 -8.13 3.90 6.79
CA ARG A 59 -8.90 2.65 6.86
C ARG A 59 -7.98 1.44 6.78
N ALA A 60 -7.03 1.45 5.86
CA ALA A 60 -6.02 0.39 5.72
C ALA A 60 -5.24 0.18 7.03
N ARG A 61 -4.76 1.25 7.65
CA ARG A 61 -4.03 1.20 8.93
C ARG A 61 -4.86 0.62 10.07
N ARG A 62 -6.15 0.98 10.16
CA ARG A 62 -7.07 0.39 11.15
C ARG A 62 -7.27 -1.12 10.98
N MET A 63 -6.93 -1.64 9.81
CA MET A 63 -7.01 -3.06 9.47
C MET A 63 -5.63 -3.71 9.41
N ASN A 64 -4.61 -3.05 9.98
CA ASN A 64 -3.22 -3.47 9.99
C ASN A 64 -2.67 -3.78 8.58
N LYS A 65 -3.08 -2.98 7.58
CA LYS A 65 -2.61 -3.06 6.20
C LYS A 65 -1.67 -1.89 5.91
N GLU A 66 -0.54 -2.19 5.29
CA GLU A 66 0.28 -1.19 4.59
C GLU A 66 -0.32 -0.85 3.22
N VAL A 67 0.03 0.32 2.68
CA VAL A 67 -0.48 0.85 1.40
C VAL A 67 0.68 1.19 0.47
N TYR A 68 0.81 0.41 -0.62
CA TYR A 68 1.78 0.64 -1.69
C TYR A 68 1.09 1.00 -3.01
N VAL A 69 1.24 2.23 -3.47
CA VAL A 69 0.41 2.76 -4.57
C VAL A 69 1.07 2.58 -5.94
N TRP A 70 0.31 2.10 -6.93
CA TRP A 70 0.80 1.91 -8.31
C TRP A 70 -0.11 2.60 -9.36
N THR A 71 0.32 2.82 -10.60
CA THR A 71 1.71 3.15 -10.95
C THR A 71 1.86 4.67 -10.88
N VAL A 72 2.80 5.15 -10.08
CA VAL A 72 2.97 6.59 -9.81
C VAL A 72 4.10 7.12 -10.69
N ASN A 73 3.79 7.54 -11.92
CA ASN A 73 4.83 7.95 -12.90
C ASN A 73 4.98 9.46 -13.07
N ARG A 74 4.11 10.27 -12.45
CA ARG A 74 4.14 11.73 -12.58
C ARG A 74 4.42 12.44 -11.25
N PRO A 75 5.22 13.52 -11.23
CA PRO A 75 5.54 14.26 -10.01
C PRO A 75 4.32 14.81 -9.25
N ASP A 76 3.28 15.25 -9.95
CA ASP A 76 2.03 15.72 -9.32
C ASP A 76 1.28 14.57 -8.63
N VAL A 77 1.28 13.38 -9.23
CA VAL A 77 0.69 12.19 -8.62
C VAL A 77 1.50 11.76 -7.40
N LEU A 78 2.84 11.78 -7.48
CA LEU A 78 3.74 11.51 -6.37
C LEU A 78 3.44 12.42 -5.18
N ALA A 79 3.44 13.74 -5.39
CA ALA A 79 3.18 14.71 -4.34
C ALA A 79 1.80 14.48 -3.69
N ARG A 80 0.78 14.20 -4.51
CA ARG A 80 -0.58 13.90 -4.03
C ARG A 80 -0.62 12.65 -3.15
N VAL A 81 -0.05 11.53 -3.59
CA VAL A 81 -0.11 10.27 -2.82
C VAL A 81 0.77 10.32 -1.57
N GLN A 82 1.92 11.02 -1.62
CA GLN A 82 2.75 11.28 -0.44
C GLN A 82 1.99 12.08 0.62
N ALA A 83 1.21 13.10 0.21
CA ALA A 83 0.34 13.85 1.12
C ALA A 83 -0.78 13.01 1.75
N HIS A 84 -1.04 11.79 1.25
CA HIS A 84 -1.95 10.82 1.87
C HIS A 84 -1.26 9.88 2.86
N GLU A 85 0.05 10.02 3.06
CA GLU A 85 0.85 9.25 4.03
C GLU A 85 0.88 7.73 3.71
N VAL A 86 0.99 7.41 2.42
CA VAL A 86 1.14 6.02 1.93
C VAL A 86 2.51 5.44 2.33
N ASP A 87 2.59 4.12 2.49
CA ASP A 87 3.81 3.44 2.94
C ASP A 87 4.84 3.26 1.81
N GLY A 88 4.39 3.32 0.56
CA GLY A 88 5.29 3.38 -0.58
C GLY A 88 4.58 3.55 -1.92
N ILE A 89 5.38 3.59 -2.98
CA ILE A 89 4.91 3.70 -4.36
C ILE A 89 5.61 2.66 -5.24
N ILE A 90 4.93 2.29 -6.32
CA ILE A 90 5.45 1.48 -7.42
C ILE A 90 5.44 2.40 -8.65
N THR A 91 6.58 2.52 -9.32
CA THR A 91 6.80 3.52 -10.37
C THR A 91 7.77 3.00 -11.42
N ASP A 92 7.59 3.45 -12.65
CA ASP A 92 8.52 3.28 -13.77
C ASP A 92 9.48 4.49 -13.88
N ALA A 93 9.23 5.56 -13.12
CA ALA A 93 9.98 6.80 -13.16
C ALA A 93 11.00 6.88 -12.01
N PHE A 94 12.18 7.42 -12.30
CA PHE A 94 13.17 7.73 -11.27
C PHE A 94 12.88 9.10 -10.64
N PHE A 95 12.33 9.11 -9.44
CA PHE A 95 12.17 10.33 -8.66
C PHE A 95 13.39 10.56 -7.78
N ARG A 96 13.95 11.77 -7.83
CA ARG A 96 14.96 12.19 -6.86
C ARG A 96 14.31 12.33 -5.49
N GLN A 97 14.66 11.45 -4.56
CA GLN A 97 14.26 11.61 -3.16
C GLN A 97 15.06 12.76 -2.55
N LYS A 98 14.41 13.60 -1.73
CA LYS A 98 15.17 14.45 -0.82
C LYS A 98 15.92 13.53 0.16
N PRO A 99 17.15 13.89 0.57
CA PRO A 99 17.82 13.19 1.66
C PRO A 99 16.85 13.05 2.84
N LEU A 100 16.76 11.85 3.42
CA LEU A 100 16.07 11.68 4.68
C LEU A 100 16.81 12.55 5.69
N ASP A 101 16.10 13.51 6.29
CA ASP A 101 16.67 14.33 7.35
C ASP A 101 16.82 13.40 8.58
N ASP A 102 18.05 13.06 8.95
CA ASP A 102 18.37 12.09 10.01
C ASP A 102 17.84 12.50 11.42
N GLY A 103 17.19 13.67 11.53
CA GLY A 103 16.86 14.35 12.78
C GLY A 103 15.51 14.01 13.44
N GLN A 104 14.65 13.15 12.87
CA GLN A 104 13.30 12.91 13.45
C GLN A 104 13.06 11.52 14.06
N ARG A 105 14.00 10.57 13.98
CA ARG A 105 13.80 9.22 14.58
C ARG A 105 14.17 9.12 16.07
N LEU A 106 14.65 10.21 16.69
CA LEU A 106 15.13 10.23 18.08
C LEU A 106 14.18 10.93 19.08
N LYS A 107 12.99 11.41 18.67
CA LYS A 107 12.10 12.15 19.58
C LYS A 107 10.90 11.38 20.16
N ASP A 108 10.66 10.13 19.75
CA ASP A 108 9.54 9.31 20.26
C ASP A 108 9.99 8.19 21.23
N LYS A 109 11.11 8.36 21.92
CA LYS A 109 11.53 7.48 23.04
C LYS A 109 11.77 8.27 24.34
N GLY A 110 10.88 9.22 24.63
CA GLY A 110 10.81 9.94 25.90
C GLY A 110 9.59 9.51 26.68
#